data_AF-A0A0F9QUR0-F1
#
_entry.id   AF-A0A0F9QUR0-F1
#
_cell.length_a   1.000
_cell.length_b   1.000
_cell.length_c   1.000
_cell.angle_alpha   90.00
_cell.angle_beta   90.00
_cell.angle_gamma   90.00
#
_symmetry.space_group_name_H-M   'P 1'
#
loop_
_entity.id
_entity.type
_entity.pdbx_description
1 polymer ?
#
loop_
_entity_poly.entity_id
_entity_poly.type
_entity_poly.pdbx_seq_one_letter_code
_entity_poly.pdbx_strand_id
1 'polypeptide(L)'
;MRYILSSALALATFLASPVFAKEQIVRFHVGGLTCPSCSFIVGNSLKSVESTVIDEFVESDDGTQGVYTVRFDDEVATVDDLLTAVKKNGYPIELLADTETGKGS
;
A
#
# COMPACT_ATOMS: atom_id res chain seq x y z
N MET A 1 -28.71 51.71 24.48
CA MET A 1 -28.90 50.95 23.22
C MET A 1 -27.63 50.16 22.95
N ARG A 2 -27.74 48.83 22.89
CA ARG A 2 -26.64 47.87 22.75
C ARG A 2 -26.13 47.84 21.30
N TYR A 3 -24.83 47.99 21.10
CA TYR A 3 -24.09 47.61 19.88
C TYR A 3 -22.72 47.10 20.37
N ILE A 4 -22.61 45.86 20.88
CA ILE A 4 -22.31 44.61 20.16
C ILE A 4 -21.28 44.77 19.02
N LEU A 5 -20.30 43.86 19.04
CA LEU A 5 -19.37 43.43 17.99
C LEU A 5 -18.00 44.13 17.94
N SER A 6 -17.00 43.45 18.51
CA SER A 6 -15.68 43.30 17.88
C SER A 6 -15.08 41.97 18.34
N SER A 7 -15.66 40.89 17.82
CA SER A 7 -15.10 39.54 17.90
C SER A 7 -13.95 39.48 16.90
N ALA A 8 -12.70 39.56 17.37
CA ALA A 8 -11.53 39.28 16.56
C ALA A 8 -11.37 37.75 16.45
N LEU A 9 -12.17 37.14 15.57
CA LEU A 9 -12.01 35.74 15.21
C LEU A 9 -10.88 35.65 14.17
N ALA A 10 -9.66 35.40 14.64
CA ALA A 10 -8.53 35.11 13.78
C ALA A 10 -8.80 33.77 13.07
N LEU A 11 -9.24 33.83 11.81
CA LEU A 11 -9.29 32.67 10.91
C LEU A 11 -7.85 32.27 10.58
N ALA A 12 -7.29 31.31 11.32
CA ALA A 12 -6.13 30.57 10.87
C ALA A 12 -6.56 29.63 9.74
N THR A 13 -6.44 30.09 8.50
CA THR A 13 -6.57 29.25 7.31
C THR A 13 -5.37 28.32 7.25
N PHE A 14 -5.50 27.16 7.88
CA PHE A 14 -4.61 26.03 7.67
C PHE A 14 -4.72 25.62 6.20
N LEU A 15 -3.72 26.00 5.40
CA LEU A 15 -3.50 25.40 4.08
C LEU A 15 -3.00 23.97 4.34
N ALA A 16 -3.93 23.05 4.56
CA ALA A 16 -3.65 21.63 4.45
C ALA A 16 -3.43 21.37 2.95
N SER A 17 -2.20 21.50 2.48
CA SER A 17 -1.81 20.92 1.21
C SER A 17 -2.14 19.43 1.30
N PRO A 18 -2.85 18.82 0.33
CA PRO A 18 -2.76 17.38 0.19
C PRO A 18 -1.28 17.14 -0.09
N VAL A 19 -0.58 16.53 0.85
CA VAL A 19 0.69 15.88 0.57
C VAL A 19 0.32 14.93 -0.57
N PHE A 20 0.78 15.25 -1.79
CA PHE A 20 0.65 14.39 -2.95
C PHE A 20 1.59 13.21 -2.70
N ALA A 21 1.21 12.34 -1.76
CA ALA A 21 1.75 11.01 -1.60
C ALA A 21 1.69 10.40 -3.00
N LYS A 22 2.84 10.01 -3.54
CA LYS A 22 2.90 9.41 -4.87
C LYS A 22 2.56 7.93 -4.69
N GLU A 23 1.27 7.69 -4.50
CA GLU A 23 0.70 6.35 -4.42
C GLU A 23 1.15 5.54 -5.64
N GLN A 24 1.70 4.36 -5.38
CA GLN A 24 2.10 3.39 -6.39
C GLN A 24 1.28 2.13 -6.26
N ILE A 25 0.93 1.54 -7.39
CA ILE A 25 0.29 0.24 -7.47
C ILE A 25 1.22 -0.71 -8.19
N VAL A 26 1.62 -1.77 -7.51
CA VAL A 26 2.50 -2.83 -8.02
C VAL A 26 1.82 -4.18 -7.92
N ARG A 27 2.27 -5.13 -8.74
CA ARG A 27 1.79 -6.51 -8.69
C ARG A 27 2.94 -7.44 -8.36
N PHE A 28 2.71 -8.35 -7.41
CA PHE A 28 3.69 -9.36 -7.01
C PHE A 28 3.18 -10.75 -7.30
N HIS A 29 3.98 -11.54 -8.01
CA HIS A 29 3.79 -12.99 -8.04
C HIS A 29 4.44 -13.60 -6.81
N VAL A 30 3.69 -14.47 -6.13
CA VAL A 30 4.14 -15.16 -4.91
C VAL A 30 3.92 -16.66 -5.07
N GLY A 31 4.95 -17.43 -4.76
CA GLY A 31 4.89 -18.90 -4.75
C GLY A 31 4.84 -19.50 -3.35
N GLY A 32 4.72 -20.84 -3.29
CA GLY A 32 4.80 -21.59 -2.03
C GLY A 32 3.54 -21.49 -1.18
N LEU A 33 2.38 -21.17 -1.77
CA LEU A 33 1.09 -21.05 -1.10
C LEU A 33 0.43 -22.41 -0.84
N THR A 34 1.22 -23.47 -0.61
CA THR A 34 0.74 -24.86 -0.51
C THR A 34 0.03 -25.20 0.80
N CYS A 35 -0.30 -24.21 1.63
CA CYS A 35 -1.00 -24.38 2.89
C CYS A 35 -2.15 -23.38 3.01
N PRO A 36 -3.27 -23.73 3.68
CA PRO A 36 -4.47 -22.88 3.72
C PRO A 36 -4.26 -21.49 4.31
N SER A 37 -3.24 -21.31 5.16
CA SER A 37 -2.91 -20.04 5.79
C SER A 37 -1.72 -19.31 5.14
N CYS A 38 -1.08 -19.90 4.14
CA CYS A 38 0.15 -19.36 3.56
C CYS A 38 -0.10 -18.01 2.87
N SER A 39 -1.21 -17.87 2.13
CA SER A 39 -1.62 -16.60 1.51
C SER A 39 -1.90 -15.51 2.54
N PHE A 40 -2.40 -15.89 3.72
CA PHE A 40 -2.63 -14.95 4.82
C PHE A 40 -1.31 -14.46 5.45
N ILE A 41 -0.33 -15.34 5.61
CA ILE A 41 1.00 -14.98 6.15
C ILE A 41 1.70 -14.01 5.20
N VAL A 42 1.67 -14.28 3.89
CA VAL A 42 2.22 -13.37 2.87
C VAL A 42 1.49 -12.03 2.90
N GLY A 43 0.15 -12.04 2.91
CA GLY A 43 -0.64 -10.81 2.97
C GLY A 43 -0.34 -9.96 4.21
N ASN A 44 -0.16 -10.59 5.38
CA ASN A 44 0.26 -9.88 6.59
C ASN A 44 1.69 -9.36 6.51
N SER A 45 2.58 -10.08 5.82
CA SER A 45 3.96 -9.63 5.61
C SER A 45 3.98 -8.35 4.77
N LEU A 46 3.18 -8.29 3.70
CA LEU A 46 3.01 -7.08 2.89
C LEU A 46 2.43 -5.93 3.73
N LYS A 47 1.33 -6.18 4.45
CA LYS A 47 0.69 -5.19 5.33
C LYS A 47 1.53 -4.73 6.52
N SER A 48 2.64 -5.43 6.83
CA SER A 48 3.57 -5.02 7.88
C SER A 48 4.47 -3.86 7.44
N VAL A 49 4.58 -3.63 6.13
CA VAL A 49 5.27 -2.47 5.57
C VAL A 49 4.34 -1.26 5.65
N GLU A 50 4.89 -0.12 6.10
CA GLU A 50 4.11 1.10 6.30
C GLU A 50 3.45 1.58 5.00
N SER A 51 2.29 2.24 5.10
CA SER A 51 1.46 2.71 3.98
C SER A 51 0.89 1.62 3.04
N THR A 52 1.13 0.34 3.32
CA THR A 52 0.80 -0.75 2.39
C THR A 52 -0.65 -1.22 2.52
N VAL A 53 -1.35 -1.28 1.39
CA VAL A 53 -2.71 -1.81 1.24
C VAL A 53 -2.71 -2.89 0.17
N ILE A 54 -3.38 -4.01 0.44
CA ILE A 54 -3.63 -5.05 -0.57
C ILE A 54 -4.98 -4.72 -1.20
N ASP A 55 -4.95 -4.30 -2.47
CA ASP A 55 -6.15 -3.98 -3.23
C ASP A 55 -6.79 -5.27 -3.78
N GLU A 56 -5.99 -6.26 -4.15
CA GLU A 56 -6.47 -7.53 -4.69
C GLU A 56 -5.51 -8.70 -4.41
N PHE A 57 -6.06 -9.90 -4.28
CA PHE A 57 -5.32 -11.16 -4.32
C PHE A 57 -6.03 -12.16 -5.24
N VAL A 58 -5.31 -12.68 -6.22
CA VAL A 58 -5.78 -13.71 -7.15
C VAL A 58 -4.93 -14.96 -6.99
N GLU A 59 -5.54 -16.06 -6.57
CA GLU A 59 -4.87 -17.36 -6.44
C GLU A 59 -4.75 -18.04 -7.82
N SER A 60 -3.68 -18.81 -8.03
CA SER A 60 -3.53 -19.64 -9.24
C SER A 60 -4.47 -20.85 -9.20
N ASP A 61 -4.79 -21.41 -10.38
CA ASP A 61 -5.70 -22.56 -10.50
C ASP A 61 -5.23 -23.81 -9.70
N ASP A 62 -3.92 -23.95 -9.49
CA ASP A 62 -3.32 -25.06 -8.74
C ASP A 62 -3.20 -24.79 -7.23
N GLY A 63 -3.56 -23.58 -6.77
CA GLY A 63 -3.51 -23.15 -5.38
C GLY A 63 -2.09 -23.08 -4.78
N THR A 64 -1.03 -23.15 -5.60
CA THR A 64 0.36 -23.14 -5.09
C THR A 64 1.01 -21.77 -5.17
N GLN A 65 0.37 -20.83 -5.87
CA GLN A 65 0.87 -19.49 -6.16
C GLN A 65 -0.27 -18.46 -6.16
N GLY A 66 0.06 -17.19 -6.29
CA GLY A 66 -0.92 -16.14 -6.50
C GLY A 66 -0.29 -14.80 -6.84
N VAL A 67 -1.14 -13.85 -7.22
CA VAL A 67 -0.74 -12.49 -7.52
C VAL A 67 -1.41 -11.53 -6.54
N TYR A 68 -0.60 -10.69 -5.90
CA TYR A 68 -1.07 -9.60 -5.04
C TYR A 68 -0.96 -8.27 -5.79
N THR A 69 -2.06 -7.52 -5.87
CA THR A 69 -2.05 -6.13 -6.27
C THR A 69 -1.94 -5.27 -5.02
N VAL A 70 -0.86 -4.51 -4.91
CA VAL A 70 -0.47 -3.81 -3.69
C VAL A 70 -0.32 -2.33 -3.99
N ARG A 71 -0.96 -1.50 -3.17
CA ARG A 71 -0.80 -0.05 -3.18
C ARG A 71 -0.02 0.43 -1.96
N PHE A 72 0.91 1.35 -2.18
CA PHE A 72 1.75 1.93 -1.12
C PHE A 72 2.19 3.35 -1.50
N ASP A 73 2.67 4.12 -0.52
CA ASP A 73 3.29 5.42 -0.74
C ASP A 73 4.80 5.25 -0.98
N ASP A 74 5.28 5.65 -2.16
CA ASP A 74 6.70 5.52 -2.51
C ASP A 74 7.63 6.53 -1.84
N GLU A 75 7.07 7.50 -1.10
CA GLU A 75 7.83 8.36 -0.19
C GLU A 75 8.09 7.69 1.17
N VAL A 76 7.33 6.64 1.52
CA VAL A 76 7.38 5.96 2.83
C VAL A 76 7.96 4.55 2.74
N ALA A 77 7.67 3.82 1.67
CA ALA A 77 8.10 2.44 1.47
C ALA A 77 8.60 2.22 0.04
N THR A 78 9.42 1.18 -0.16
CA THR A 78 9.91 0.79 -1.47
C THR A 78 9.43 -0.61 -1.86
N VAL A 79 9.53 -0.93 -3.15
CA VAL A 79 9.31 -2.30 -3.64
C VAL A 79 10.24 -3.31 -2.95
N ASP A 80 11.49 -2.92 -2.66
CA ASP A 80 12.45 -3.81 -1.99
C ASP A 80 12.07 -4.10 -0.53
N ASP A 81 11.45 -3.14 0.16
CA ASP A 81 10.92 -3.35 1.52
C ASP A 81 9.82 -4.42 1.51
N LEU A 82 8.92 -4.35 0.52
CA LEU A 82 7.84 -5.33 0.32
C LEU A 82 8.39 -6.72 -0.02
N LEU A 83 9.35 -6.80 -0.95
CA LEU A 83 10.03 -8.05 -1.30
C LEU A 83 10.74 -8.64 -0.07
N THR A 84 11.44 -7.82 0.70
CA THR A 84 12.17 -8.24 1.90
C THR A 84 11.24 -8.74 2.99
N ALA A 85 10.11 -8.06 3.23
CA ALA A 85 9.12 -8.44 4.22
C ALA A 85 8.56 -9.86 3.96
N VAL A 86 8.26 -10.17 2.69
CA VAL A 86 7.76 -11.50 2.30
C VAL A 86 8.87 -12.55 2.32
N LYS A 87 10.06 -12.26 1.78
CA LYS A 87 11.22 -13.17 1.79
C LYS A 87 11.66 -13.55 3.20
N LYS A 88 11.58 -12.62 4.17
CA LYS A 88 11.90 -12.88 5.58
C LYS A 88 11.00 -13.96 6.20
N ASN A 89 9.81 -14.15 5.66
CA ASN A 89 8.88 -15.20 6.07
C ASN A 89 9.03 -16.50 5.25
N GLY A 90 10.01 -16.57 4.34
CA GLY A 90 10.36 -17.79 3.59
C GLY A 90 9.58 -17.99 2.28
N TYR A 91 8.87 -16.98 1.80
CA TYR A 91 8.06 -17.08 0.58
C TYR A 91 8.81 -16.52 -0.65
N PRO A 92 8.84 -17.24 -1.78
CA PRO A 92 9.27 -16.70 -3.07
C PRO A 92 8.34 -15.57 -3.51
N ILE A 93 8.91 -14.45 -3.92
CA ILE A 93 8.17 -13.28 -4.40
C ILE A 93 8.94 -12.54 -5.49
N GLU A 94 8.24 -12.13 -6.53
CA GLU A 94 8.78 -11.41 -7.68
C GLU A 94 7.83 -10.28 -8.11
N LEU A 95 8.40 -9.13 -8.50
CA LEU A 95 7.65 -8.01 -9.05
C LEU A 95 7.26 -8.33 -10.50
N LEU A 96 6.00 -8.08 -10.85
CA LEU A 96 5.52 -8.17 -12.23
C LEU A 96 5.75 -6.85 -12.97
N ALA A 97 6.16 -6.95 -14.24
CA ALA A 97 6.58 -5.82 -15.07
C ALA A 97 5.44 -4.86 -15.45
N ASP A 98 4.19 -5.26 -15.29
CA ASP A 98 2.98 -4.48 -15.59
C ASP A 98 2.52 -3.64 -14.38
N THR A 99 3.49 -3.01 -13.71
CA THR A 99 3.21 -2.07 -12.64
C THR A 99 2.55 -0.82 -13.22
N GLU A 100 1.31 -0.53 -12.82
CA GLU A 100 0.67 0.76 -13.07
C GLU A 100 1.26 1.80 -12.11
N THR A 101 2.51 2.21 -12.38
CA THR A 101 3.12 3.35 -11.70
C THR A 101 2.26 4.57 -11.98
N GLY A 102 1.68 5.16 -10.93
CA GLY A 102 0.64 6.19 -11.00
C GLY A 102 0.91 7.22 -12.09
N LYS A 103 0.15 7.14 -13.18
CA LYS A 103 0.04 8.20 -14.19
C LYS A 103 -0.75 9.34 -13.56
N GLY A 104 -0.06 10.19 -12.79
CA GLY A 104 -0.56 11.52 -12.48
C GLY A 104 -0.80 12.25 -13.80
N SER A 105 -2.06 12.54 -14.10
CA SER A 105 -2.48 13.36 -15.23
C SER A 105 -3.22 14.59 -14.74
#